data_AF-A0A1I6DFJ2-F1
#
_entry.id   AF-A0A1I6DFJ2-F1
#
_cell.length_a   1.000
_cell.length_b   1.000
_cell.length_c   1.000
_cell.angle_alpha   90.00
_cell.angle_beta   90.00
_cell.angle_gamma   90.00
#
_symmetry.space_group_name_H-M   'P 1'
#
loop_
_entity.id
_entity.type
_entity.pdbx_description
1 polymer ?
#
loop_
_entity_poly.entity_id
_entity_poly.type
_entity_poly.pdbx_seq_one_letter_code
_entity_poly.pdbx_strand_id
1 'polypeptide(L)'
;MAEAAAWAEQRVAMVRDDPAGRLALMERCYYGPFGQAPQHLPFRRAARSFMRWQLGRGVLQPAFHARPGSPWWRAVNERILRDGCEAVGLSGGLSGPPSSQTAAQWLAFALNPTAQAWYRAHNGSVVAAYLEHRSLAEAESEPERFFMNVILCRVLYTHALVAAPRMSLGWLRALAPLLGDPRLGMTGIFLQLSRVLPDEYPLRDDVRYYLAQEHGFARLVDFGMIVPRMQRLYEWSARELAVPGLLDCVRDGALTYAWPFEDRHVWDPPRSLVLPVIHRVLPPR
;
A
#
# COMPACT_ATOMS: atom_id res chain seq x y z
N MET A 1 -20.16 27.98 1.86
CA MET A 1 -18.94 27.44 1.23
C MET A 1 -18.92 25.95 1.50
N ALA A 2 -18.60 25.11 0.52
CA ALA A 2 -18.54 23.66 0.75
C ALA A 2 -17.25 23.32 1.53
N GLU A 3 -17.38 22.52 2.59
CA GLU A 3 -16.22 22.00 3.31
C GLU A 3 -15.45 21.01 2.44
N ALA A 4 -14.11 21.02 2.56
CA ALA A 4 -13.24 20.18 1.73
C ALA A 4 -13.54 18.68 1.88
N ALA A 5 -13.91 18.24 3.08
CA ALA A 5 -14.31 16.86 3.37
C ALA A 5 -15.56 16.45 2.58
N ALA A 6 -16.64 17.24 2.68
CA ALA A 6 -17.89 16.99 1.95
C ALA A 6 -17.68 17.04 0.43
N TRP A 7 -16.82 17.95 -0.06
CA TRP A 7 -16.44 17.99 -1.47
C TRP A 7 -15.71 16.71 -1.90
N ALA A 8 -14.76 16.23 -1.10
CA ALA A 8 -14.01 15.01 -1.38
C ALA A 8 -14.92 13.77 -1.40
N GLU A 9 -15.83 13.65 -0.44
CA GLU A 9 -16.86 12.60 -0.42
C GLU A 9 -17.70 12.62 -1.69
N GLN A 10 -18.15 13.80 -2.14
CA GLN A 10 -18.91 13.92 -3.39
C GLN A 10 -18.08 13.49 -4.60
N ARG A 11 -16.81 13.91 -4.69
CA ARG A 11 -15.91 13.52 -5.81
C ARG A 11 -15.72 12.01 -5.88
N VAL A 12 -15.54 11.34 -4.74
CA VAL A 12 -15.39 9.88 -4.67
C VAL A 12 -16.70 9.17 -4.98
N ALA A 13 -17.83 9.65 -4.46
CA ALA A 13 -19.14 9.08 -4.72
C ALA A 13 -19.47 9.06 -6.23
N MET A 14 -19.10 10.11 -6.97
CA MET A 14 -19.32 10.19 -8.42
C MET A 14 -18.58 9.11 -9.23
N VAL A 15 -17.50 8.55 -8.69
CA VAL A 15 -16.68 7.53 -9.39
C VAL A 15 -16.72 6.17 -8.68
N ARG A 16 -17.56 6.01 -7.65
CA ARG A 16 -17.61 4.80 -6.82
C ARG A 16 -17.75 3.53 -7.67
N ASP A 17 -18.64 3.54 -8.64
CA ASP A 17 -18.92 2.41 -9.53
C ASP A 17 -18.28 2.55 -10.92
N ASP A 18 -17.33 3.45 -11.08
CA ASP A 18 -16.57 3.66 -12.33
C ASP A 18 -15.07 3.41 -12.09
N PRO A 19 -14.55 2.20 -12.37
CA PRO A 19 -13.13 1.89 -12.21
C PRO A 19 -12.20 2.83 -13.01
N ALA A 20 -12.60 3.22 -14.21
CA ALA A 20 -11.84 4.17 -15.02
C ALA A 20 -11.91 5.59 -14.42
N GLY A 21 -13.08 5.98 -13.93
CA GLY A 21 -13.32 7.21 -13.18
C GLY A 21 -12.48 7.33 -11.92
N ARG A 22 -12.29 6.23 -11.16
CA ARG A 22 -11.40 6.17 -10.00
C ARG A 22 -9.95 6.46 -10.40
N LEU A 23 -9.46 5.83 -11.47
CA LEU A 23 -8.11 6.09 -11.99
C LEU A 23 -7.97 7.56 -12.41
N ALA A 24 -8.94 8.10 -13.15
CA ALA A 24 -8.93 9.50 -13.57
C ALA A 24 -8.98 10.46 -12.38
N LEU A 25 -9.74 10.16 -11.33
CA LEU A 25 -9.79 10.95 -10.11
C LEU A 25 -8.46 10.96 -9.36
N MET A 26 -7.84 9.79 -9.22
CA MET A 26 -6.49 9.67 -8.66
C MET A 26 -5.50 10.54 -9.46
N GLU A 27 -5.49 10.42 -10.78
CA GLU A 27 -4.58 11.22 -11.62
C GLU A 27 -4.81 12.72 -11.46
N ARG A 28 -6.08 13.15 -11.38
CA ARG A 28 -6.46 14.56 -11.13
C ARG A 28 -5.87 15.11 -9.84
N CYS A 29 -5.80 14.31 -8.78
CA CYS A 29 -5.26 14.78 -7.49
C CYS A 29 -3.79 15.24 -7.59
N TYR A 30 -3.02 14.71 -8.53
CA TYR A 30 -1.62 15.08 -8.75
C TYR A 30 -1.42 16.30 -9.66
N TYR A 31 -2.48 16.83 -10.27
CA TYR A 31 -2.40 18.10 -11.00
C TYR A 31 -2.65 19.31 -10.07
N GLY A 32 -2.97 19.07 -8.80
CA GLY A 32 -3.31 20.11 -7.82
C GLY A 32 -4.67 20.78 -8.08
N PRO A 33 -5.10 21.67 -7.17
CA PRO A 33 -6.43 22.29 -7.21
C PRO A 33 -6.68 23.14 -8.48
N PHE A 34 -5.62 23.68 -9.09
CA PHE A 34 -5.70 24.56 -10.26
C PHE A 34 -5.13 23.93 -11.55
N GLY A 35 -4.87 22.61 -11.55
CA GLY A 35 -4.31 21.93 -12.72
C GLY A 35 -2.83 22.22 -12.99
N GLN A 36 -2.16 22.98 -12.12
CA GLN A 36 -0.75 23.36 -12.24
C GLN A 36 0.04 23.00 -10.97
N ALA A 37 0.30 21.71 -10.75
CA ALA A 37 1.18 21.24 -9.68
C ALA A 37 2.36 20.41 -10.22
N PRO A 38 3.32 21.03 -10.93
CA PRO A 38 4.43 20.29 -11.56
C PRO A 38 5.27 19.50 -10.56
N GLN A 39 5.33 19.93 -9.30
CA GLN A 39 6.08 19.26 -8.24
C GLN A 39 5.44 17.94 -7.79
N HIS A 40 4.13 17.75 -7.99
CA HIS A 40 3.41 16.54 -7.59
C HIS A 40 3.44 15.47 -8.68
N LEU A 41 3.52 15.87 -9.95
CA LEU A 41 3.43 14.96 -11.11
C LEU A 41 4.40 13.77 -11.09
N PRO A 42 5.65 13.87 -10.62
CA PRO A 42 6.54 12.71 -10.53
C PRO A 42 5.98 11.60 -9.62
N PHE A 43 5.32 11.95 -8.52
CA PHE A 43 4.77 11.01 -7.53
C PHE A 43 3.55 10.24 -8.03
N ARG A 44 2.87 10.76 -9.07
CA ARG A 44 1.73 10.09 -9.73
C ARG A 44 2.11 8.72 -10.30
N ARG A 45 3.38 8.52 -10.67
CA ARG A 45 3.84 7.31 -11.35
C ARG A 45 3.52 6.04 -10.55
N ALA A 46 3.90 6.00 -9.27
CA ALA A 46 3.64 4.87 -8.39
C ALA A 46 2.13 4.61 -8.21
N ALA A 47 1.36 5.66 -7.89
CA ALA A 47 -0.09 5.55 -7.72
C ALA A 47 -0.81 5.07 -9.00
N ARG A 48 -0.40 5.57 -10.17
CA ARG A 48 -0.94 5.14 -11.47
C ARG A 48 -0.65 3.67 -11.75
N SER A 49 0.58 3.22 -11.46
CA SER A 49 0.95 1.82 -11.65
C SER A 49 0.08 0.90 -10.79
N PHE A 50 -0.11 1.25 -9.52
CA PHE A 50 -0.92 0.47 -8.60
C PHE A 50 -2.41 0.46 -9.00
N MET A 51 -2.96 1.62 -9.38
CA MET A 51 -4.34 1.70 -9.89
C MET A 51 -4.54 0.85 -11.14
N ARG A 52 -3.61 0.90 -12.10
CA ARG A 52 -3.69 0.07 -13.32
C ARG A 52 -3.68 -1.42 -13.01
N TRP A 53 -2.87 -1.85 -12.05
CA TRP A 53 -2.89 -3.23 -11.58
C TRP A 53 -4.25 -3.58 -10.94
N GLN A 54 -4.82 -2.72 -10.08
CA GLN A 54 -6.15 -2.94 -9.51
C GLN A 54 -7.24 -3.06 -10.59
N LEU A 55 -7.17 -2.22 -11.62
CA LEU A 55 -8.08 -2.26 -12.77
C LEU A 55 -7.91 -3.57 -13.56
N GLY A 56 -6.66 -3.94 -13.89
CA GLY A 56 -6.33 -5.14 -14.63
C GLY A 56 -6.79 -6.42 -13.93
N ARG A 57 -6.56 -6.50 -12.61
CA ARG A 57 -6.99 -7.64 -11.79
C ARG A 57 -8.51 -7.72 -11.60
N GLY A 58 -9.24 -6.63 -11.83
CA GLY A 58 -10.70 -6.57 -11.68
C GLY A 58 -11.18 -6.35 -10.24
N VAL A 59 -10.30 -6.05 -9.29
CA VAL A 59 -10.69 -5.87 -7.86
C VAL A 59 -11.59 -4.66 -7.64
N LEU A 60 -11.63 -3.71 -8.58
CA LEU A 60 -12.48 -2.51 -8.49
C LEU A 60 -13.83 -2.63 -9.20
N GLN A 61 -14.15 -3.78 -9.82
CA GLN A 61 -15.40 -3.93 -10.56
C GLN A 61 -16.64 -3.66 -9.68
N PRO A 62 -17.70 -3.01 -10.19
CA PRO A 62 -18.93 -2.74 -9.44
C PRO A 62 -19.59 -3.99 -8.87
N ALA A 63 -20.36 -3.82 -7.79
CA ALA A 63 -21.07 -4.94 -7.15
C ALA A 63 -22.11 -5.59 -8.08
N PHE A 64 -22.65 -4.82 -9.03
CA PHE A 64 -23.60 -5.29 -10.05
C PHE A 64 -22.92 -5.82 -11.33
N HIS A 65 -21.59 -5.88 -11.38
CA HIS A 65 -20.88 -6.45 -12.52
C HIS A 65 -21.00 -7.98 -12.53
N ALA A 66 -20.99 -8.61 -13.71
CA ALA A 66 -21.10 -10.09 -13.84
C ALA A 66 -19.98 -10.84 -13.09
N ARG A 67 -18.83 -10.17 -12.92
CA ARG A 67 -17.73 -10.58 -12.05
C ARG A 67 -17.43 -9.40 -11.12
N PRO A 68 -18.08 -9.29 -9.95
CA PRO A 68 -17.90 -8.16 -9.07
C PRO A 68 -16.48 -8.15 -8.48
N GLY A 69 -16.00 -6.95 -8.18
CA GLY A 69 -14.70 -6.75 -7.53
C GLY A 69 -14.74 -7.07 -6.04
N SER A 70 -13.62 -6.86 -5.37
CA SER A 70 -13.53 -7.05 -3.92
C SER A 70 -14.14 -5.85 -3.19
N PRO A 71 -15.09 -6.08 -2.27
CA PRO A 71 -15.61 -5.02 -1.39
C PRO A 71 -14.49 -4.36 -0.60
N TRP A 72 -13.53 -5.14 -0.10
CA TRP A 72 -12.39 -4.64 0.66
C TRP A 72 -11.50 -3.73 -0.19
N TRP A 73 -11.10 -4.17 -1.39
CA TRP A 73 -10.23 -3.40 -2.28
C TRP A 73 -10.89 -2.07 -2.70
N ARG A 74 -12.20 -2.10 -2.96
CA ARG A 74 -12.98 -0.89 -3.29
C ARG A 74 -13.02 0.10 -2.13
N ALA A 75 -13.17 -0.39 -0.90
CA ALA A 75 -13.19 0.43 0.31
C ALA A 75 -11.82 1.06 0.61
N VAL A 76 -10.73 0.28 0.53
CA VAL A 76 -9.35 0.80 0.66
C VAL A 76 -9.06 1.85 -0.40
N ASN A 77 -9.47 1.60 -1.63
CA ASN A 77 -9.31 2.56 -2.72
C ASN A 77 -10.10 3.86 -2.47
N GLU A 78 -11.34 3.77 -1.99
CA GLU A 78 -12.16 4.95 -1.65
C GLU A 78 -11.51 5.81 -0.56
N ARG A 79 -10.93 5.19 0.49
CA ARG A 79 -10.22 5.92 1.54
C ARG A 79 -9.05 6.74 0.98
N ILE A 80 -8.21 6.13 0.15
CA ILE A 80 -7.04 6.79 -0.45
C ILE A 80 -7.48 7.94 -1.37
N LEU A 81 -8.52 7.73 -2.19
CA LEU A 81 -9.06 8.77 -3.07
C LEU A 81 -9.64 9.93 -2.27
N ARG A 82 -10.40 9.65 -1.20
CA ARG A 82 -11.03 10.65 -0.35
C ARG A 82 -9.99 11.54 0.33
N ASP A 83 -8.98 10.95 0.99
CA ASP A 83 -7.94 11.70 1.68
C ASP A 83 -7.12 12.58 0.71
N GLY A 84 -6.79 12.04 -0.47
CA GLY A 84 -6.10 12.79 -1.52
C GLY A 84 -6.94 13.92 -2.11
N CYS A 85 -8.22 13.68 -2.36
CA CYS A 85 -9.17 14.71 -2.80
C CYS A 85 -9.28 15.83 -1.75
N GLU A 86 -9.51 15.47 -0.49
CA GLU A 86 -9.69 16.46 0.57
C GLU A 86 -8.47 17.40 0.67
N ALA A 87 -7.26 16.85 0.63
CA ALA A 87 -6.04 17.65 0.63
C ALA A 87 -5.94 18.59 -0.59
N VAL A 88 -6.37 18.14 -1.78
CA VAL A 88 -6.45 19.00 -2.97
C VAL A 88 -7.45 20.13 -2.73
N GLY A 89 -8.64 19.82 -2.20
CA GLY A 89 -9.66 20.81 -1.85
C GLY A 89 -9.13 21.87 -0.87
N LEU A 90 -8.50 21.43 0.22
CA LEU A 90 -7.91 22.30 1.24
C LEU A 90 -6.79 23.17 0.66
N SER A 91 -5.86 22.58 -0.11
CA SER A 91 -4.79 23.34 -0.77
C SER A 91 -5.32 24.31 -1.84
N GLY A 92 -6.53 24.09 -2.33
CA GLY A 92 -7.25 24.94 -3.28
C GLY A 92 -8.13 26.02 -2.66
N GLY A 93 -8.11 26.14 -1.33
CA GLY A 93 -8.86 27.18 -0.60
C GLY A 93 -10.28 26.80 -0.18
N LEU A 94 -10.68 25.53 -0.29
CA LEU A 94 -11.92 25.08 0.38
C LEU A 94 -11.75 25.16 1.90
N SER A 95 -12.85 25.48 2.59
CA SER A 95 -12.87 25.68 4.04
C SER A 95 -12.91 24.36 4.81
N GLY A 96 -12.60 24.43 6.11
CA GLY A 96 -12.67 23.32 7.06
C GLY A 96 -11.30 22.81 7.47
N PRO A 97 -11.16 22.19 8.66
CA PRO A 97 -9.96 21.44 9.00
C PRO A 97 -9.91 20.11 8.23
N PRO A 98 -8.73 19.47 8.12
CA PRO A 98 -8.66 18.09 7.65
C PRO A 98 -9.55 17.16 8.51
N SER A 99 -10.36 16.32 7.86
CA SER A 99 -11.32 15.40 8.48
C SER A 99 -10.65 14.23 9.22
N SER A 100 -9.38 13.97 8.91
CA SER A 100 -8.62 12.87 9.48
C SER A 100 -7.12 13.17 9.50
N GLN A 101 -6.38 12.41 10.31
CA GLN A 101 -4.92 12.47 10.35
C GLN A 101 -4.29 12.19 8.98
N THR A 102 -4.87 11.26 8.21
CA THR A 102 -4.35 10.89 6.88
C THR A 102 -4.64 11.99 5.86
N ALA A 103 -5.79 12.66 5.92
CA ALA A 103 -6.06 13.87 5.14
C ALA A 103 -5.08 15.01 5.49
N ALA A 104 -4.73 15.18 6.78
CA ALA A 104 -3.71 16.14 7.20
C ALA A 104 -2.31 15.80 6.65
N GLN A 105 -1.94 14.52 6.60
CA GLN A 105 -0.69 14.06 5.99
C GLN A 105 -0.67 14.31 4.47
N TRP A 106 -1.79 14.10 3.78
CA TRP A 106 -1.93 14.45 2.36
C TRP A 106 -1.82 15.95 2.12
N LEU A 107 -2.40 16.79 2.98
CA LEU A 107 -2.22 18.24 2.90
C LEU A 107 -0.75 18.64 3.12
N ALA A 108 -0.06 18.02 4.09
CA ALA A 108 1.36 18.26 4.31
C ALA A 108 2.21 17.87 3.08
N PHE A 109 1.89 16.75 2.41
CA PHE A 109 2.50 16.38 1.14
C PHE A 109 2.20 17.39 0.03
N ALA A 110 0.95 17.86 -0.08
CA ALA A 110 0.56 18.83 -1.09
C ALA A 110 1.35 20.15 -0.95
N LEU A 111 1.59 20.59 0.28
CA LEU A 111 2.36 21.80 0.60
C LEU A 111 3.87 21.63 0.44
N ASN A 112 4.42 20.45 0.78
CA ASN A 112 5.86 20.16 0.70
C ASN A 112 6.12 18.75 0.14
N PRO A 113 6.13 18.59 -1.20
CA PRO A 113 6.17 17.27 -1.82
C PRO A 113 7.56 16.63 -1.74
N THR A 114 7.68 15.64 -0.86
CA THR A 114 8.86 14.77 -0.74
C THR A 114 8.45 13.30 -0.80
N ALA A 115 9.40 12.41 -1.09
CA ALA A 115 9.14 10.97 -1.07
C ALA A 115 8.66 10.47 0.30
N GLN A 116 9.25 10.98 1.39
CA GLN A 116 8.81 10.64 2.73
C GLN A 116 7.40 11.17 3.02
N ALA A 117 7.09 12.43 2.68
CA ALA A 117 5.75 12.98 2.86
C ALA A 117 4.70 12.20 2.04
N TRP A 118 5.05 11.80 0.82
CA TRP A 118 4.19 10.99 -0.04
C TRP A 118 3.89 9.63 0.58
N TYR A 119 4.90 8.90 1.03
CA TYR A 119 4.69 7.59 1.68
C TYR A 119 3.94 7.72 3.00
N ARG A 120 4.23 8.74 3.81
CA ARG A 120 3.51 8.98 5.07
C ARG A 120 2.02 9.17 4.80
N ALA A 121 1.66 10.01 3.83
CA ALA A 121 0.27 10.25 3.45
C ALA A 121 -0.39 9.00 2.84
N HIS A 122 0.25 8.42 1.82
CA HIS A 122 -0.30 7.27 1.10
C HIS A 122 -0.43 6.03 2.00
N ASN A 123 0.63 5.62 2.70
CA ASN A 123 0.59 4.46 3.56
C ASN A 123 -0.24 4.72 4.82
N GLY A 124 -0.33 5.98 5.28
CA GLY A 124 -1.29 6.37 6.32
C GLY A 124 -2.72 6.02 5.90
N SER A 125 -3.17 6.45 4.72
CA SER A 125 -4.49 6.11 4.18
C SER A 125 -4.68 4.60 3.97
N VAL A 126 -3.65 3.90 3.47
CA VAL A 126 -3.68 2.43 3.31
C VAL A 126 -3.89 1.75 4.65
N VAL A 127 -3.06 2.03 5.65
CA VAL A 127 -3.14 1.39 6.97
C VAL A 127 -4.46 1.73 7.67
N ALA A 128 -4.89 2.99 7.61
CA ALA A 128 -6.18 3.40 8.16
C ALA A 128 -7.32 2.59 7.56
N ALA A 129 -7.33 2.40 6.23
CA ALA A 129 -8.34 1.60 5.56
C ALA A 129 -8.25 0.10 5.88
N TYR A 130 -7.06 -0.46 6.02
CA TYR A 130 -6.87 -1.85 6.44
C TYR A 130 -7.53 -2.09 7.80
N LEU A 131 -7.27 -1.21 8.77
CA LEU A 131 -7.83 -1.35 10.11
C LEU A 131 -9.36 -1.11 10.12
N GLU A 132 -9.82 -0.08 9.41
CA GLU A 132 -11.25 0.28 9.32
C GLU A 132 -12.09 -0.82 8.65
N HIS A 133 -11.54 -1.50 7.65
CA HIS A 133 -12.27 -2.48 6.84
C HIS A 133 -11.84 -3.93 7.11
N ARG A 134 -11.34 -4.22 8.32
CA ARG A 134 -10.90 -5.57 8.70
C ARG A 134 -11.96 -6.65 8.47
N SER A 135 -13.23 -6.36 8.76
CA SER A 135 -14.33 -7.32 8.56
C SER A 135 -14.54 -7.67 7.08
N LEU A 136 -14.29 -6.73 6.16
CA LEU A 136 -14.34 -7.01 4.72
C LEU A 136 -13.16 -7.90 4.30
N ALA A 137 -11.98 -7.73 4.90
CA ALA A 137 -10.84 -8.63 4.65
C ALA A 137 -11.10 -10.05 5.19
N GLU A 138 -11.72 -10.17 6.37
CA GLU A 138 -12.03 -11.48 6.96
C GLU A 138 -13.01 -12.30 6.11
N ALA A 139 -13.89 -11.62 5.37
CA ALA A 139 -14.83 -12.22 4.41
C ALA A 139 -14.19 -12.65 3.07
N GLU A 140 -12.94 -12.25 2.80
CA GLU A 140 -12.22 -12.61 1.59
C GLU A 140 -11.68 -14.05 1.68
N SER A 141 -11.41 -14.63 0.51
CA SER A 141 -10.84 -15.98 0.46
C SER A 141 -9.44 -16.00 1.09
N GLU A 142 -9.05 -17.17 1.61
CA GLU A 142 -7.74 -17.35 2.23
C GLU A 142 -6.56 -16.83 1.36
N PRO A 143 -6.48 -17.13 0.04
CA PRO A 143 -5.45 -16.56 -0.83
C PRO A 143 -5.47 -15.03 -0.93
N GLU A 144 -6.64 -14.40 -0.93
CA GLU A 144 -6.75 -12.94 -0.95
C GLU A 144 -6.27 -12.33 0.38
N ARG A 145 -6.62 -12.95 1.52
CA ARG A 145 -6.12 -12.51 2.84
C ARG A 145 -4.61 -12.65 2.96
N PHE A 146 -4.04 -13.77 2.49
CA PHE A 146 -2.59 -13.94 2.39
C PHE A 146 -1.97 -12.80 1.58
N PHE A 147 -2.55 -12.49 0.44
CA PHE A 147 -2.03 -11.44 -0.43
C PHE A 147 -2.14 -10.04 0.19
N MET A 148 -3.22 -9.72 0.88
CA MET A 148 -3.37 -8.45 1.61
C MET A 148 -2.21 -8.25 2.62
N ASN A 149 -1.82 -9.30 3.34
CA ASN A 149 -0.67 -9.26 4.25
C ASN A 149 0.65 -8.98 3.51
N VAL A 150 0.89 -9.66 2.39
CA VAL A 150 2.08 -9.45 1.54
C VAL A 150 2.15 -8.01 1.04
N ILE A 151 1.03 -7.46 0.56
CA ILE A 151 0.94 -6.08 0.09
C ILE A 151 1.24 -5.11 1.23
N LEU A 152 0.57 -5.26 2.37
CA LEU A 152 0.80 -4.39 3.52
C LEU A 152 2.29 -4.38 3.90
N CYS A 153 2.89 -5.56 4.01
CA CYS A 153 4.29 -5.69 4.34
C CYS A 153 5.20 -4.97 3.34
N ARG A 154 4.97 -5.16 2.03
CA ARG A 154 5.76 -4.53 0.96
C ARG A 154 5.57 -3.02 0.89
N VAL A 155 4.37 -2.48 1.10
CA VAL A 155 4.16 -1.02 1.10
C VAL A 155 4.86 -0.36 2.28
N LEU A 156 4.81 -0.99 3.47
CA LEU A 156 5.54 -0.51 4.65
C LEU A 156 7.05 -0.57 4.44
N TYR A 157 7.56 -1.66 3.87
CA TYR A 157 8.99 -1.80 3.60
C TYR A 157 9.50 -0.77 2.59
N THR A 158 8.71 -0.48 1.55
CA THR A 158 9.08 0.54 0.56
C THR A 158 9.14 1.93 1.19
N HIS A 159 8.24 2.25 2.12
CA HIS A 159 8.33 3.48 2.91
C HIS A 159 9.61 3.51 3.77
N ALA A 160 9.93 2.40 4.43
CA ALA A 160 11.14 2.29 5.23
C ALA A 160 12.44 2.46 4.41
N LEU A 161 12.47 2.04 3.14
CA LEU A 161 13.62 2.27 2.25
C LEU A 161 13.96 3.76 2.11
N VAL A 162 12.95 4.63 2.13
CA VAL A 162 13.11 6.08 2.03
C VAL A 162 13.31 6.72 3.40
N ALA A 163 12.50 6.36 4.39
CA ALA A 163 12.44 7.06 5.67
C ALA A 163 13.33 6.45 6.78
N ALA A 164 13.71 5.17 6.65
CA ALA A 164 14.54 4.44 7.62
C ALA A 164 15.60 3.55 6.92
N PRO A 165 16.46 4.10 6.05
CA PRO A 165 17.32 3.32 5.15
C PRO A 165 18.32 2.41 5.88
N ARG A 166 18.74 2.78 7.10
CA ARG A 166 19.59 1.94 7.97
C ARG A 166 18.84 0.70 8.48
N MET A 167 17.56 0.82 8.78
CA MET A 167 16.73 -0.30 9.21
C MET A 167 16.52 -1.26 8.03
N SER A 168 16.20 -0.73 6.85
CA SER A 168 15.88 -1.55 5.67
C SER A 168 17.09 -2.24 5.06
N LEU A 169 18.18 -1.52 4.77
CA LEU A 169 19.35 -2.08 4.05
C LEU A 169 20.65 -2.10 4.86
N GLY A 170 20.62 -1.77 6.15
CA GLY A 170 21.80 -1.84 7.01
C GLY A 170 22.97 -0.98 6.49
N TRP A 171 24.06 -1.63 6.09
CA TRP A 171 25.25 -0.96 5.56
C TRP A 171 25.07 -0.49 4.11
N LEU A 172 24.17 -1.11 3.34
CA LEU A 172 23.78 -0.70 1.97
C LEU A 172 22.79 0.48 1.95
N ARG A 173 22.62 1.19 3.08
CA ARG A 173 21.70 2.32 3.25
C ARG A 173 21.74 3.39 2.16
N ALA A 174 22.90 3.61 1.53
CA ALA A 174 23.05 4.61 0.48
C ALA A 174 22.22 4.30 -0.78
N LEU A 175 21.92 3.02 -1.03
CA LEU A 175 21.10 2.58 -2.16
C LEU A 175 19.59 2.60 -1.85
N ALA A 176 19.21 2.64 -0.57
CA ALA A 176 17.82 2.46 -0.15
C ALA A 176 16.87 3.54 -0.72
N PRO A 177 17.18 4.85 -0.68
CA PRO A 177 16.29 5.87 -1.23
C PRO A 177 16.06 5.70 -2.73
N LEU A 178 17.08 5.28 -3.49
CA LEU A 178 16.95 5.05 -4.93
C LEU A 178 15.98 3.91 -5.25
N LEU A 179 15.98 2.84 -4.43
CA LEU A 179 15.11 1.68 -4.58
C LEU A 179 13.66 1.96 -4.15
N GLY A 180 13.48 2.87 -3.20
CA GLY A 180 12.17 3.25 -2.67
C GLY A 180 11.56 4.52 -3.30
N ASP A 181 12.24 5.26 -4.17
CA ASP A 181 11.73 6.57 -4.62
C ASP A 181 10.48 6.43 -5.52
N PRO A 182 9.30 6.95 -5.09
CA PRO A 182 8.03 6.82 -5.81
C PRO A 182 8.00 7.57 -7.15
N ARG A 183 8.97 8.45 -7.39
CA ARG A 183 9.12 9.19 -8.63
C ARG A 183 9.82 8.36 -9.70
N LEU A 184 10.62 7.39 -9.29
CA LEU A 184 11.38 6.52 -10.17
C LEU A 184 10.53 5.33 -10.59
N GLY A 185 10.74 4.83 -11.82
CA GLY A 185 10.14 3.57 -12.27
C GLY A 185 10.69 2.34 -11.55
N MET A 186 11.67 2.53 -10.65
CA MET A 186 12.35 1.50 -9.87
C MET A 186 11.58 1.06 -8.62
N THR A 187 10.40 1.62 -8.32
CA THR A 187 9.43 1.04 -7.36
C THR A 187 8.81 -0.27 -7.84
N GLY A 188 9.63 -1.10 -8.49
CA GLY A 188 9.31 -2.41 -9.04
C GLY A 188 8.83 -3.41 -8.00
N ILE A 189 8.86 -3.08 -6.71
CA ILE A 189 8.21 -3.83 -5.63
C ILE A 189 6.69 -3.87 -5.88
N PHE A 190 6.08 -2.78 -6.36
CA PHE A 190 4.67 -2.78 -6.79
C PHE A 190 4.47 -3.50 -8.13
N LEU A 191 5.41 -3.36 -9.08
CA LEU A 191 5.36 -4.07 -10.38
C LEU A 191 5.59 -5.58 -10.25
N GLN A 192 6.03 -6.06 -9.09
CA GLN A 192 6.13 -7.49 -8.79
C GLN A 192 4.82 -8.09 -8.29
N LEU A 193 3.81 -7.29 -7.87
CA LEU A 193 2.49 -7.85 -7.56
C LEU A 193 1.89 -8.54 -8.80
N SER A 194 2.00 -7.93 -9.98
CA SER A 194 1.48 -8.49 -11.25
C SER A 194 2.30 -9.66 -11.81
N ARG A 195 3.46 -9.98 -11.21
CA ARG A 195 4.27 -11.16 -11.58
C ARG A 195 4.15 -12.30 -10.57
N VAL A 196 3.65 -12.01 -9.37
CA VAL A 196 3.52 -12.97 -8.27
C VAL A 196 2.10 -13.53 -8.19
N LEU A 197 1.10 -12.82 -8.70
CA LEU A 197 -0.30 -13.26 -8.66
C LEU A 197 -0.99 -13.17 -10.01
N PRO A 198 -1.96 -14.07 -10.26
CA PRO A 198 -2.84 -14.01 -11.41
C PRO A 198 -3.47 -12.61 -11.56
N ASP A 199 -3.54 -12.15 -12.81
CA ASP A 199 -4.26 -10.92 -13.20
C ASP A 199 -5.80 -11.13 -13.18
N GLU A 200 -6.32 -11.94 -12.25
CA GLU A 200 -7.75 -12.15 -12.06
C GLU A 200 -8.15 -12.13 -10.58
N TYR A 201 -9.39 -11.70 -10.35
CA TYR A 201 -10.07 -11.74 -9.06
C TYR A 201 -11.41 -12.49 -9.21
N PRO A 202 -11.79 -13.33 -8.23
CA PRO A 202 -10.97 -13.76 -7.08
C PRO A 202 -9.89 -14.78 -7.49
N LEU A 203 -8.86 -14.92 -6.67
CA LEU A 203 -7.95 -16.06 -6.74
C LEU A 203 -8.73 -17.38 -6.58
N ARG A 204 -8.39 -18.38 -7.39
CA ARG A 204 -9.15 -19.65 -7.49
C ARG A 204 -8.51 -20.82 -6.78
N ASP A 205 -7.19 -20.80 -6.65
CA ASP A 205 -6.41 -21.87 -6.06
C ASP A 205 -6.12 -21.58 -4.58
N ASP A 206 -5.57 -22.55 -3.85
CA ASP A 206 -5.18 -22.37 -2.46
C ASP A 206 -3.86 -21.58 -2.30
N VAL A 207 -3.55 -21.17 -1.07
CA VAL A 207 -2.31 -20.43 -0.76
C VAL A 207 -1.06 -21.25 -1.12
N ARG A 208 -1.10 -22.58 -0.94
CA ARG A 208 0.05 -23.46 -1.21
C ARG A 208 0.40 -23.50 -2.69
N TYR A 209 -0.61 -23.47 -3.56
CA TYR A 209 -0.42 -23.36 -5.00
C TYR A 209 0.34 -22.09 -5.36
N TYR A 210 -0.09 -20.94 -4.84
CA TYR A 210 0.58 -19.67 -5.11
C TYR A 210 1.99 -19.60 -4.51
N LEU A 211 2.19 -20.13 -3.29
CA LEU A 211 3.52 -20.29 -2.69
C LEU A 211 4.44 -21.19 -3.53
N ALA A 212 3.92 -22.24 -4.15
CA ALA A 212 4.70 -23.12 -5.03
C ALA A 212 5.11 -22.40 -6.32
N GLN A 213 4.20 -21.62 -6.92
CA GLN A 213 4.40 -20.90 -8.18
C GLN A 213 5.26 -19.62 -8.04
N GLU A 214 5.40 -19.06 -6.84
CA GLU A 214 6.08 -17.77 -6.66
C GLU A 214 7.53 -17.78 -7.21
N HIS A 215 7.85 -16.93 -8.18
CA HIS A 215 9.19 -16.94 -8.78
C HIS A 215 10.26 -16.42 -7.79
N GLY A 216 11.45 -17.05 -7.79
CA GLY A 216 12.47 -16.94 -6.73
C GLY A 216 12.96 -15.52 -6.36
N PHE A 217 12.82 -14.50 -7.21
CA PHE A 217 13.20 -13.13 -6.87
C PHE A 217 12.25 -12.47 -5.86
N ALA A 218 10.94 -12.68 -6.00
CA ALA A 218 9.94 -12.15 -5.05
C ALA A 218 10.10 -12.82 -3.68
N ARG A 219 10.29 -14.14 -3.67
CA ARG A 219 10.67 -14.90 -2.48
C ARG A 219 11.95 -14.38 -1.83
N LEU A 220 12.94 -13.99 -2.62
CA LEU A 220 14.22 -13.49 -2.10
C LEU A 220 14.08 -12.11 -1.44
N VAL A 221 13.23 -11.23 -1.97
CA VAL A 221 12.91 -9.95 -1.34
C VAL A 221 12.15 -10.17 -0.03
N ASP A 222 11.06 -10.94 -0.07
CA ASP A 222 10.19 -11.11 1.09
C ASP A 222 10.90 -11.88 2.21
N PHE A 223 11.44 -13.08 1.93
CA PHE A 223 12.10 -13.91 2.95
C PHE A 223 13.54 -13.50 3.26
N GLY A 224 14.25 -12.91 2.30
CA GLY A 224 15.65 -12.51 2.47
C GLY A 224 15.83 -11.13 3.09
N MET A 225 14.98 -10.17 2.74
CA MET A 225 15.13 -8.78 3.20
C MET A 225 14.07 -8.36 4.23
N ILE A 226 12.80 -8.71 4.00
CA ILE A 226 11.67 -8.18 4.78
C ILE A 226 11.40 -9.00 6.04
N VAL A 227 11.17 -10.32 5.90
CA VAL A 227 10.82 -11.24 7.01
C VAL A 227 11.76 -11.12 8.21
N PRO A 228 13.10 -11.06 8.06
CA PRO A 228 14.01 -10.94 9.22
C PRO A 228 13.81 -9.67 10.05
N ARG A 229 13.13 -8.65 9.49
CA ARG A 229 12.91 -7.34 10.09
C ARG A 229 11.42 -7.06 10.28
N MET A 230 10.55 -8.05 10.08
CA MET A 230 9.10 -7.85 9.97
C MET A 230 8.52 -7.20 11.22
N GLN A 231 8.84 -7.71 12.41
CA GLN A 231 8.40 -7.14 13.68
C GLN A 231 8.83 -5.67 13.82
N ARG A 232 10.12 -5.40 13.59
CA ARG A 232 10.70 -4.05 13.68
C ARG A 232 10.11 -3.08 12.65
N LEU A 233 9.80 -3.57 11.45
CA LEU A 233 9.17 -2.81 10.38
C LEU A 233 7.79 -2.32 10.80
N TYR A 234 6.97 -3.20 11.38
CA TYR A 234 5.62 -2.86 11.85
C TYR A 234 5.68 -1.91 13.05
N GLU A 235 6.60 -2.11 14.01
CA GLU A 235 6.82 -1.19 15.13
C GLU A 235 7.28 0.20 14.69
N TRP A 236 8.22 0.26 13.75
CA TRP A 236 8.65 1.53 13.17
C TRP A 236 7.51 2.20 12.40
N SER A 237 6.76 1.45 11.59
CA SER A 237 5.66 1.96 10.79
C SER A 237 4.51 2.47 11.65
N ALA A 238 4.19 1.79 12.75
CA ALA A 238 3.15 2.19 13.69
C ALA A 238 3.47 3.57 14.31
N ARG A 239 4.75 3.81 14.63
CA ARG A 239 5.23 5.12 15.11
C ARG A 239 5.26 6.16 14.00
N GLU A 240 5.83 5.84 12.84
CA GLU A 240 6.01 6.77 11.71
C GLU A 240 4.67 7.27 11.16
N LEU A 241 3.65 6.39 11.13
CA LEU A 241 2.31 6.73 10.64
C LEU A 241 1.38 7.23 11.76
N ALA A 242 1.80 7.16 13.03
CA ALA A 242 0.98 7.40 14.22
C ALA A 242 -0.27 6.51 14.29
N VAL A 243 -0.13 5.23 13.95
CA VAL A 243 -1.22 4.23 13.95
C VAL A 243 -0.83 3.03 14.80
N PRO A 244 -1.08 3.05 16.13
CA PRO A 244 -0.70 1.96 17.02
C PRO A 244 -1.39 0.62 16.70
N GLY A 245 -2.62 0.65 16.18
CA GLY A 245 -3.36 -0.56 15.77
C GLY A 245 -2.70 -1.37 14.65
N LEU A 246 -1.68 -0.82 13.97
CA LEU A 246 -0.86 -1.58 13.04
C LEU A 246 -0.11 -2.73 13.73
N LEU A 247 0.18 -2.62 15.03
CA LEU A 247 0.82 -3.68 15.80
C LEU A 247 -0.04 -4.94 15.91
N ASP A 248 -1.36 -4.84 15.77
CA ASP A 248 -2.26 -6.00 15.78
C ASP A 248 -2.16 -6.86 14.50
N CYS A 249 -1.44 -6.36 13.50
CA CYS A 249 -1.21 -7.01 12.20
C CYS A 249 0.10 -7.81 12.16
N VAL A 250 0.86 -7.87 13.26
CA VAL A 250 2.07 -8.68 13.40
C VAL A 250 2.17 -9.30 14.79
N ARG A 251 2.66 -10.54 14.86
CA ARG A 251 2.99 -11.19 16.13
C ARG A 251 4.15 -12.14 15.94
N ASP A 252 5.19 -12.04 16.78
CA ASP A 252 6.37 -12.92 16.75
C ASP A 252 7.00 -13.03 15.35
N GLY A 253 7.00 -11.93 14.59
CA GLY A 253 7.50 -11.91 13.21
C GLY A 253 6.61 -12.61 12.19
N ALA A 254 5.37 -12.97 12.52
CA ALA A 254 4.35 -13.46 11.61
C ALA A 254 3.28 -12.39 11.33
N LEU A 255 2.76 -12.36 10.09
CA LEU A 255 1.69 -11.44 9.72
C LEU A 255 0.32 -11.99 10.16
N THR A 256 -0.50 -11.13 10.76
CA THR A 256 -1.77 -11.52 11.42
C THR A 256 -2.97 -10.68 10.97
N TYR A 257 -2.85 -9.87 9.92
CA TYR A 257 -3.98 -9.09 9.41
C TYR A 257 -5.01 -10.02 8.76
N ALA A 258 -6.20 -10.15 9.35
CA ALA A 258 -7.23 -11.10 8.90
C ALA A 258 -6.69 -12.53 8.70
N TRP A 259 -5.68 -12.92 9.48
CA TRP A 259 -4.99 -14.21 9.36
C TRP A 259 -4.80 -14.85 10.74
N PRO A 260 -5.18 -16.13 10.94
CA PRO A 260 -4.99 -16.83 12.21
C PRO A 260 -3.50 -17.00 12.55
N PHE A 261 -3.14 -16.80 13.82
CA PHE A 261 -1.74 -16.95 14.25
C PHE A 261 -1.29 -18.41 14.28
N GLU A 262 -2.23 -19.34 14.39
CA GLU A 262 -2.04 -20.78 14.32
C GLU A 262 -1.49 -21.18 12.94
N ASP A 263 -1.91 -20.48 11.89
CA ASP A 263 -1.51 -20.69 10.49
C ASP A 263 -0.29 -19.85 10.07
N ARG A 264 0.49 -19.35 11.03
CA ARG A 264 1.68 -18.51 10.76
C ARG A 264 2.78 -19.18 9.93
N HIS A 265 2.76 -20.51 9.81
CA HIS A 265 3.76 -21.28 9.08
C HIS A 265 3.84 -20.92 7.59
N VAL A 266 2.80 -20.29 7.03
CA VAL A 266 2.83 -19.77 5.65
C VAL A 266 3.84 -18.63 5.46
N TRP A 267 4.30 -18.01 6.54
CA TRP A 267 5.31 -16.96 6.55
C TRP A 267 6.73 -17.48 6.78
N ASP A 268 6.89 -18.79 6.99
CA ASP A 268 8.20 -19.38 7.21
C ASP A 268 9.00 -19.40 5.89
N PRO A 269 10.30 -19.04 5.94
CA PRO A 269 11.14 -19.08 4.76
C PRO A 269 11.26 -20.50 4.20
N PRO A 270 11.15 -20.69 2.87
CA PRO A 270 11.42 -21.98 2.28
C PRO A 270 12.88 -22.38 2.50
N ARG A 271 13.15 -23.68 2.54
CA ARG A 271 14.54 -24.19 2.60
C ARG A 271 15.32 -23.69 1.37
N SER A 272 16.30 -22.83 1.60
CA SER A 272 17.08 -22.18 0.54
C SER A 272 18.55 -22.08 0.94
N LEU A 273 19.45 -22.28 -0.04
CA LEU A 273 20.89 -22.11 0.14
C LEU A 273 21.31 -20.63 0.10
N VAL A 274 20.49 -19.76 -0.49
CA VAL A 274 20.83 -18.33 -0.70
C VAL A 274 20.39 -17.46 0.46
N LEU A 275 19.28 -17.80 1.14
CA LEU A 275 18.76 -17.02 2.27
C LEU A 275 19.78 -16.85 3.43
N PRO A 276 20.52 -17.89 3.86
CA PRO A 276 21.55 -17.73 4.89
C PRO A 276 22.66 -16.75 4.49
N VAL A 277 23.02 -16.70 3.20
CA VAL A 277 24.03 -15.76 2.69
C VAL A 277 23.50 -14.33 2.78
N ILE A 278 22.24 -14.10 2.37
CA ILE A 278 21.61 -12.78 2.46
C ILE A 278 21.51 -12.32 3.91
N HIS A 279 21.10 -13.21 4.83
CA HIS A 279 21.02 -12.85 6.25
C HIS A 279 22.40 -12.54 6.86
N ARG A 280 23.48 -13.11 6.34
CA ARG A 280 24.86 -12.73 6.72
C ARG A 280 25.27 -11.37 6.16
N VAL A 281 24.91 -11.07 4.91
CA VAL A 281 25.25 -9.81 4.24
C VAL A 281 24.39 -8.65 4.77
N LEU A 282 23.12 -8.91 5.05
CA LEU A 282 22.13 -7.98 5.57
C LEU A 282 21.58 -8.54 6.89
N PRO A 283 22.33 -8.46 8.00
CA PRO A 283 21.84 -8.94 9.29
C PRO A 283 20.65 -8.10 9.76
N PRO A 284 19.59 -8.73 10.30
CA PRO A 284 18.56 -8.01 11.03
C PRO A 284 19.21 -7.46 12.30
N ARG A 285 19.55 -6.17 12.28
CA ARG A 285 20.03 -5.44 13.45
C ARG A 285 18.92 -4.61 14.02
#